data_AF-A0AB39VBS6-F1
#
_entry.id   AF-A0AB39VBS6-F1
#
_cell.length_a   1.000
_cell.length_b   1.000
_cell.length_c   1.000
_cell.angle_alpha   90.00
_cell.angle_beta   90.00
_cell.angle_gamma   90.00
#
_symmetry.space_group_name_H-M   'P 1'
#
loop_
_entity.id
_entity.type
_entity.pdbx_description
1 polymer ?
#
loop_
_entity_poly.entity_id
_entity_poly.type
_entity_poly.pdbx_seq_one_letter_code
_entity_poly.pdbx_strand_id
1 'polypeptide(L)' 'MKLICLRIDNNELKTTDKKEWLKFVKSHRGNVKSIEQFNWEIPENKLQKALEYSYDELYKFKLEENRREKD' A
#
# COMPACT_ATOMS: atom_id res chain seq x y z
N MET A 1 -2.54 -9.07 -9.44
CA MET A 1 -1.53 -7.99 -9.55
C MET A 1 -1.05 -7.64 -8.14
N LYS A 2 0.12 -7.00 -7.99
CA LYS A 2 0.62 -6.58 -6.67
C LYS A 2 0.46 -5.07 -6.50
N LEU A 3 -0.46 -4.66 -5.62
CA LEU A 3 -0.57 -3.27 -5.20
C LEU A 3 0.44 -3.02 -4.08
N ILE A 4 1.30 -2.03 -4.30
CA ILE A 4 2.29 -1.58 -3.33
C ILE A 4 1.69 -0.39 -2.60
N CYS A 5 1.41 -0.58 -1.32
CA CYS A 5 0.98 0.48 -0.42
C CYS A 5 2.16 0.87 0.46
N LEU A 6 2.54 2.13 0.39
CA LEU A 6 3.66 2.68 1.12
C LEU A 6 3.17 3.92 1.88
N ARG A 7 3.38 3.95 3.19
CA ARG A 7 3.12 5.10 4.05
C ARG A 7 4.46 5.56 4.63
N ILE A 8 4.81 6.81 4.36
CA ILE A 8 5.98 7.46 4.93
C ILE A 8 5.50 8.65 5.75
N ASP A 9 5.68 8.56 7.07
CA ASP A 9 5.13 9.53 8.02
C ASP A 9 3.60 9.73 7.83
N ASN A 10 3.21 10.88 7.29
CA ASN A 10 1.82 11.24 6.99
C ASN A 10 1.48 11.15 5.49
N ASN A 11 2.43 10.75 4.64
CA ASN A 11 2.23 10.65 3.20
C ASN A 11 1.97 9.19 2.81
N GLU A 12 0.91 8.96 2.03
CA GLU A 12 0.58 7.65 1.47
C GLU A 12 0.83 7.61 -0.04
N LEU A 13 1.33 6.48 -0.51
CA LEU A 13 1.48 6.14 -1.91
C LEU A 13 0.86 4.77 -2.17
N LYS A 14 -0.06 4.72 -3.13
CA LYS A 14 -0.65 3.49 -3.65
C LYS A 14 -0.23 3.38 -5.11
N THR A 15 0.60 2.40 -5.43
CA THR A 15 1.05 2.21 -6.81
C THR A 15 1.25 0.74 -7.10
N THR A 16 1.00 0.34 -8.34
CA THR A 16 1.41 -0.97 -8.86
C THR A 16 2.75 -0.87 -9.59
N ASP A 17 3.27 0.35 -9.79
CA ASP A 17 4.49 0.62 -10.54
C ASP A 17 5.69 0.89 -9.64
N LYS A 18 6.78 0.17 -9.91
CA LYS A 18 8.01 0.26 -9.13
C LYS A 18 8.75 1.58 -9.32
N LYS A 19 8.62 2.26 -10.47
CA LYS A 19 9.30 3.54 -10.72
C LYS A 19 8.64 4.67 -9.93
N GLU A 20 7.31 4.68 -9.86
CA GLU A 20 6.53 5.58 -9.00
C GLU A 20 6.93 5.42 -7.53
N TRP A 21 7.00 4.17 -7.06
CA TRP A 21 7.50 3.85 -5.72
C TRP A 21 8.89 4.41 -5.46
N LEU A 22 9.81 4.21 -6.42
CA LEU A 22 11.19 4.69 -6.27
C LEU A 22 11.26 6.22 -6.22
N LYS A 23 10.45 6.92 -7.03
CA LYS A 23 10.37 8.38 -7.04
C LYS A 23 9.85 8.91 -5.70
N PHE A 24 8.78 8.31 -5.18
CA PHE A 24 8.18 8.72 -3.92
C PHE A 24 9.12 8.54 -2.74
N VAL A 25 9.75 7.37 -2.62
CA VAL A 25 10.75 7.10 -1.57
C VAL A 25 11.91 8.09 -1.69
N LYS A 26 12.44 8.31 -2.90
CA LYS A 26 13.52 9.29 -3.12
C LYS A 26 13.12 10.70 -2.70
N SER A 27 11.89 11.12 -2.97
CA SER A 27 11.39 12.44 -2.58
C SER A 27 11.27 12.62 -1.06
N HIS A 28 11.16 11.52 -0.30
CA HIS A 28 10.97 11.57 1.15
C HIS A 28 12.23 11.27 1.98
N ARG A 29 13.35 10.87 1.36
CA ARG A 29 14.60 10.40 2.02
C ARG A 29 15.29 11.37 3.00
N GLY A 30 14.77 12.57 3.23
CA GLY A 30 15.40 13.59 4.09
C GLY A 30 15.09 13.45 5.58
N ASN A 31 13.81 13.33 5.97
CA ASN A 31 13.39 13.41 7.37
C ASN A 31 12.26 12.42 7.66
N VAL A 32 12.50 11.15 7.32
CA VAL A 32 11.53 10.09 7.54
C VAL A 32 11.56 9.64 8.98
N LYS A 33 10.43 9.69 9.70
CA LYS A 33 10.33 9.11 11.05
C LYS A 33 9.84 7.67 11.02
N SER A 34 8.92 7.35 10.12
CA SER A 34 8.31 6.01 9.99
C SER A 34 8.10 5.63 8.54
N ILE A 35 8.45 4.39 8.19
CA ILE A 35 8.16 3.78 6.89
C ILE A 35 7.36 2.51 7.13
N GLU A 36 6.14 2.48 6.62
CA GLU A 36 5.30 1.30 6.59
C GLU A 36 5.03 0.93 5.14
N GLN A 37 5.28 -0.33 4.79
CA GLN A 37 5.03 -0.84 3.45
C GLN A 37 4.35 -2.20 3.54
N PHE A 38 3.34 -2.41 2.71
CA PHE A 38 2.84 -3.74 2.44
C PHE A 38 2.52 -3.94 0.97
N ASN A 39 2.66 -5.19 0.55
CA ASN A 39 2.19 -5.65 -0.74
C ASN A 39 0.86 -6.36 -0.54
N TRP A 40 -0.13 -6.04 -1.36
CA TRP A 40 -1.40 -6.75 -1.37
C TRP A 40 -1.63 -7.35 -2.77
N GLU A 41 -1.81 -8.67 -2.82
CA GLU A 41 -2.17 -9.38 -4.04
C GLU A 41 -3.66 -9.22 -4.30
N ILE A 42 -3.99 -8.13 -4.98
CA ILE A 42 -5.37 -7.80 -5.33
C ILE A 42 -5.68 -8.23 -6.77
N PRO A 43 -6.86 -8.82 -7.02
CA PRO A 43 -7.33 -9.06 -8.38
C PRO A 43 -7.64 -7.72 -9.07
N GLU A 44 -7.43 -7.65 -10.39
CA GLU A 44 -7.57 -6.42 -11.18
C GLU A 44 -8.98 -5.80 -11.07
N ASN A 45 -10.02 -6.63 -10.98
CA ASN A 45 -11.41 -6.20 -10.73
C ASN A 45 -11.54 -5.37 -9.44
N LYS A 46 -10.79 -5.69 -8.39
CA LYS A 46 -10.82 -4.96 -7.12
C LYS A 46 -9.81 -3.80 -7.07
N LEU A 47 -8.92 -3.67 -8.07
CA LEU A 47 -7.86 -2.66 -8.09
C LEU A 47 -8.42 -1.23 -8.12
N GLN A 48 -9.40 -0.96 -8.98
CA GLN A 48 -10.01 0.37 -9.06
C GLN A 48 -10.56 0.82 -7.70
N LYS A 49 -11.32 -0.05 -7.04
CA LYS A 49 -11.83 0.22 -5.69
C LYS A 49 -10.70 0.41 -4.68
N ALA A 50 -9.64 -0.40 -4.75
CA ALA A 50 -8.49 -0.26 -3.86
C ALA A 50 -7.72 1.05 -4.03
N LEU A 51 -7.70 1.62 -5.23
CA LEU A 51 -7.10 2.95 -5.45
C LEU A 51 -7.97 4.06 -4.83
N GLU A 52 -9.28 3.85 -4.69
CA GLU A 52 -10.20 4.77 -4.02
C GLU A 52 -10.09 4.70 -2.48
N TYR A 53 -9.77 3.54 -1.92
CA TYR A 53 -9.65 3.33 -0.47
C TYR A 53 -8.36 3.95 0.11
N SER A 54 -8.42 4.39 1.37
CA SER A 54 -7.25 4.90 2.11
C SER A 54 -6.27 3.79 2.52
N TYR A 55 -5.00 4.12 2.80
CA TYR A 55 -4.02 3.11 3.28
C TYR A 55 -4.54 2.33 4.50
N ASP A 56 -5.16 3.02 5.46
CA ASP A 56 -5.75 2.40 6.65
C ASP A 56 -6.88 1.41 6.33
N GLU A 57 -7.70 1.71 5.33
CA GLU A 57 -8.77 0.80 4.89
C GLU A 57 -8.19 -0.43 4.19
N LEU A 58 -7.24 -0.22 3.27
CA LEU A 58 -6.52 -1.30 2.60
C LEU A 58 -5.78 -2.21 3.59
N TYR A 59 -5.19 -1.62 4.62
CA TYR A 59 -4.52 -2.36 5.68
C TYR A 59 -5.50 -3.21 6.50
N LYS A 60 -6.68 -2.67 6.83
CA LYS A 60 -7.77 -3.44 7.47
C LYS A 60 -8.23 -4.60 6.58
N PHE A 61 -8.44 -4.37 5.29
CA PHE A 61 -8.82 -5.42 4.33
C PHE A 61 -7.77 -6.54 4.28
N LYS A 62 -6.50 -6.17 4.17
CA LYS A 62 -5.39 -7.14 4.18
C LYS A 62 -5.37 -7.97 5.47
N LEU A 63 -5.57 -7.34 6.63
CA LEU A 63 -5.62 -8.02 7.92
C LEU A 63 -6.82 -8.97 8.01
N GLU A 64 -7.98 -8.57 7.49
CA GLU A 64 -9.18 -9.41 7.47
C GLU A 64 -8.98 -10.64 6.55
N GLU A 65 -8.40 -10.47 5.37
CA GLU A 65 -8.06 -11.61 4.50
C GLU A 65 -7.05 -12.55 5.15
N ASN A 66 -5.99 -12.01 5.76
CA ASN A 66 -5.01 -12.83 6.49
C ASN A 66 -5.61 -13.59 7.69
N ARG A 67 -6.68 -13.06 8.30
CA ARG A 67 -7.39 -13.76 9.39
C ARG A 67 -8.24 -14.91 8.88
N ARG A 68 -8.88 -14.76 7.72
CA ARG A 68 -9.73 -15.81 7.11
C ARG A 68 -8.92 -17.00 6.58
N GLU A 69 -7.63 -16.80 6.26
CA GLU A 69 -6.76 -17.86 5.76
C GLU A 69 -6.18 -18.77 6.88
N LYS A 70 -6.41 -18.42 8.15
CA LYS A 70 -5.90 -19.14 9.33
C LYS A 70 -6.95 -20.00 10.06
N ASP A 71 -8.15 -20.12 9.52
CA ASP A 71 -9.21 -21.01 10.04
C ASP A 71 -9.33 -22.29 9.18
#